data_AF-A0A950X8M5-F1
#
_entry.id   AF-A0A950X8M5-F1
#
_cell.length_a   1.000
_cell.length_b   1.000
_cell.length_c   1.000
_cell.angle_alpha   90.00
_cell.angle_beta   90.00
_cell.angle_gamma   90.00
#
_symmetry.space_group_name_H-M   'P 1'
#
loop_
_entity.id
_entity.type
_entity.pdbx_description
1 polymer ?
#
loop_
_entity_poly.entity_id
_entity_poly.type
_entity_poly.pdbx_seq_one_letter_code
_entity_poly.pdbx_strand_id
1 'polypeptide(L)'
;MPKNRARWLVAIAASMSFSAIVAQQSIPLIRSTSRLVLLDVIVTDKTGRPLRQLKKDDFTVLENGIPQTITSFEGVAGASSDTSSPGIGWSETES
;
A
#
# COMPACT_ATOMS: atom_id res chain seq x y z
N MET A 1 66.66 36.48 -58.16
CA MET A 1 65.33 35.94 -57.76
C MET A 1 65.08 34.68 -58.60
N PRO A 2 64.40 33.59 -58.14
CA PRO A 2 63.58 33.35 -56.92
C PRO A 2 64.04 32.08 -56.10
N LYS A 3 63.37 31.49 -55.09
CA LYS A 3 62.60 31.86 -53.86
C LYS A 3 61.91 30.56 -53.37
N ASN A 4 62.20 30.06 -52.15
CA ASN A 4 61.43 29.18 -51.22
C ASN A 4 60.89 27.81 -51.76
N ARG A 5 60.64 26.71 -51.00
CA ARG A 5 59.58 26.49 -49.99
C ARG A 5 59.50 25.01 -49.52
N ALA A 6 58.95 24.82 -48.32
CA ALA A 6 58.30 23.61 -47.77
C ALA A 6 59.12 22.65 -46.89
N ARG A 7 59.22 23.01 -45.60
CA ARG A 7 59.30 22.07 -44.50
C ARG A 7 57.96 21.33 -44.38
N TRP A 8 57.94 20.01 -44.57
CA TRP A 8 56.87 19.13 -44.12
C TRP A 8 57.50 17.93 -43.43
N LEU A 9 57.48 17.94 -42.10
CA LEU A 9 57.41 16.73 -41.29
C LEU A 9 56.51 17.08 -40.10
N VAL A 10 55.21 17.05 -40.34
CA VAL A 10 54.21 17.03 -39.27
C VAL A 10 54.40 15.72 -38.53
N ALA A 11 54.77 15.85 -37.26
CA ALA A 11 54.96 14.76 -36.33
C ALA A 11 53.61 14.15 -35.91
N ILE A 12 53.58 12.82 -35.95
CA ILE A 12 53.00 11.92 -34.93
C ILE A 12 51.48 12.03 -34.68
N ALA A 13 50.77 11.10 -35.33
CA ALA A 13 49.68 10.29 -34.80
C ALA A 13 48.64 10.97 -33.90
N ALA A 14 47.66 11.61 -34.54
CA ALA A 14 46.35 11.85 -33.94
C ALA A 14 45.55 10.53 -33.88
N SER A 15 45.46 9.90 -32.71
CA SER A 15 44.37 8.99 -32.35
C SER A 15 44.40 8.66 -30.86
N MET A 16 43.97 9.62 -30.03
CA MET A 16 43.41 9.27 -28.72
C MET A 16 41.93 8.99 -28.95
N SER A 17 41.59 7.72 -29.11
CA SER A 17 40.20 7.25 -29.08
C SER A 17 39.64 7.49 -27.68
N PHE A 18 38.79 8.50 -27.54
CA PHE A 18 38.00 8.72 -26.33
C PHE A 18 36.80 7.76 -26.38
N SER A 19 36.95 6.56 -25.80
CA SER A 19 35.83 5.65 -25.62
C SER A 19 34.88 6.23 -24.57
N ALA A 20 33.67 6.62 -24.99
CA ALA A 20 32.60 6.98 -24.08
C ALA A 20 32.15 5.73 -23.29
N ILE A 21 32.40 5.72 -21.98
CA ILE A 21 31.78 4.75 -21.07
C ILE A 21 30.31 5.18 -20.92
N VAL A 22 29.39 4.46 -21.55
CA VAL A 22 27.97 4.57 -21.25
C VAL A 22 27.74 3.84 -19.93
N ALA A 23 27.66 4.60 -18.83
CA ALA A 23 27.22 4.06 -17.54
C ALA A 23 25.72 3.76 -17.64
N GLN A 24 25.36 2.48 -17.75
CA GLN A 24 23.97 2.02 -17.75
C GLN A 24 23.38 2.24 -16.34
N GLN A 25 22.69 3.36 -16.12
CA GLN A 25 21.95 3.58 -14.88
C GLN A 25 20.70 2.68 -14.86
N SER A 26 20.81 1.55 -14.18
CA SER A 26 19.67 0.69 -13.88
C SER A 26 18.71 1.41 -12.94
N ILE A 27 17.45 1.57 -13.35
CA ILE A 27 16.40 2.14 -12.51
C ILE A 27 16.12 1.19 -11.34
N PRO A 28 16.16 1.65 -10.08
CA PRO A 28 15.85 0.81 -8.93
C PRO A 28 14.42 0.29 -9.00
N LEU A 29 14.23 -1.03 -8.92
CA LEU A 29 12.92 -1.65 -8.81
C LEU A 29 12.55 -1.82 -7.33
N ILE A 30 11.58 -1.04 -6.85
CA ILE A 30 11.05 -1.17 -5.49
C ILE A 30 9.86 -2.13 -5.51
N ARG A 31 9.86 -3.13 -4.61
CA ARG A 31 8.74 -4.07 -4.41
C ARG A 31 8.26 -3.98 -2.97
N SER A 32 6.95 -3.99 -2.78
CA SER A 32 6.32 -4.01 -1.46
C SER A 32 5.15 -4.98 -1.45
N THR A 33 5.00 -5.71 -0.35
CA THR A 33 3.90 -6.66 -0.10
C THR A 33 3.22 -6.30 1.20
N SER A 34 1.90 -6.19 1.19
CA SER A 34 1.08 -5.95 2.38
C SER A 34 0.08 -7.10 2.57
N ARG A 35 -0.23 -7.41 3.82
CA ARG A 35 -1.24 -8.42 4.18
C ARG A 35 -2.28 -7.79 5.09
N LEU A 36 -3.55 -7.90 4.69
CA LEU A 36 -4.68 -7.52 5.53
C LEU A 36 -5.04 -8.70 6.44
N VAL A 37 -5.26 -8.42 7.72
CA VAL A 37 -5.74 -9.38 8.72
C VAL A 37 -6.97 -8.76 9.39
N LEU A 38 -8.10 -9.46 9.33
CA LEU A 38 -9.34 -9.05 10.00
C LEU A 38 -9.43 -9.76 11.35
N LEU A 39 -9.84 -9.03 12.38
CA LEU A 39 -10.01 -9.52 13.74
C LEU A 39 -11.42 -9.20 14.24
N ASP A 40 -12.20 -10.22 14.57
CA ASP A 40 -13.52 -10.07 15.19
C ASP A 40 -13.37 -10.16 16.71
N VAL A 41 -13.83 -9.12 17.41
CA VAL A 41 -13.68 -9.01 18.87
C VAL A 41 -15.01 -8.70 19.53
N ILE A 42 -15.36 -9.47 20.56
CA ILE A 42 -16.51 -9.22 21.43
C ILE A 42 -16.00 -8.99 22.84
N VAL A 43 -16.26 -7.80 23.39
CA VAL A 43 -15.95 -7.47 24.79
C VAL A 43 -17.24 -7.50 25.59
N THR A 44 -17.25 -8.22 26.72
CA THR A 44 -18.41 -8.34 27.60
C THR A 44 -18.14 -7.78 28.99
N ASP A 45 -19.19 -7.34 29.67
CA ASP A 45 -19.13 -7.04 31.10
C ASP A 45 -19.09 -8.32 31.96
N LYS A 46 -19.04 -8.16 33.29
CA LYS A 46 -19.02 -9.27 34.25
C LYS A 46 -20.26 -10.15 34.22
N THR A 47 -21.36 -9.65 33.66
CA THR A 47 -22.63 -10.37 33.52
C THR A 47 -22.78 -11.06 32.16
N GLY A 48 -21.77 -10.92 31.27
CA GLY A 48 -21.75 -11.50 29.93
C GLY A 48 -22.44 -10.64 28.86
N ARG A 49 -22.79 -9.39 29.17
CA ARG A 49 -23.45 -8.49 28.21
C ARG A 49 -22.39 -7.82 27.31
N PRO A 50 -22.54 -7.82 25.98
CA PRO A 50 -21.62 -7.14 25.08
C PRO A 50 -21.59 -5.63 25.30
N LEU A 51 -20.40 -5.06 25.36
CA LEU A 51 -20.17 -3.62 25.36
C LEU A 51 -20.25 -3.09 23.92
N ARG A 52 -21.20 -2.20 23.66
CA ARG A 52 -21.56 -1.76 22.29
C ARG A 52 -20.94 -0.45 21.85
N GLN A 53 -20.27 0.27 22.76
CA GLN A 53 -19.76 1.62 22.53
C GLN A 53 -18.23 1.67 22.63
N LEU A 54 -17.57 0.65 22.10
CA LEU A 54 -16.11 0.58 22.06
C LEU A 54 -15.58 1.42 20.92
N LYS A 55 -14.47 2.11 21.18
CA LYS A 55 -13.74 2.92 20.21
C LYS A 55 -12.44 2.20 19.86
N LYS A 56 -11.88 2.55 18.70
CA LYS A 56 -10.57 2.06 18.26
C LYS A 56 -9.50 2.21 19.35
N ASP A 57 -9.50 3.32 20.07
CA ASP A 57 -8.49 3.65 21.09
C ASP A 57 -8.60 2.80 22.37
N ASP A 58 -9.69 2.03 22.52
CA ASP A 58 -9.85 1.07 23.62
C ASP A 58 -9.06 -0.23 23.36
N PHE A 59 -8.40 -0.37 22.21
CA PHE A 59 -7.68 -1.56 21.79
C PHE A 59 -6.20 -1.28 21.49
N THR A 60 -5.37 -2.28 21.80
CA THR A 60 -3.99 -2.37 21.31
C THR A 60 -3.79 -3.76 20.75
N VAL A 61 -3.40 -3.85 19.47
CA VAL A 61 -3.07 -5.12 18.82
C VAL A 61 -1.58 -5.34 18.94
N LEU A 62 -1.17 -6.50 19.44
CA LEU A 62 0.24 -6.89 19.53
C LEU A 62 0.49 -8.11 18.65
N GLU A 63 1.61 -8.11 17.94
CA GLU A 63 2.16 -9.30 17.30
C GLU A 63 3.51 -9.59 17.94
N ASN A 64 3.64 -10.75 18.60
CA ASN A 64 4.85 -11.12 19.35
C ASN A 64 5.29 -10.03 20.36
N GLY A 65 4.31 -9.35 20.98
CA GLY A 65 4.55 -8.25 21.92
C GLY A 65 4.83 -6.89 21.27
N ILE A 66 4.89 -6.79 19.94
CA ILE A 66 5.11 -5.55 19.21
C ILE A 66 3.77 -4.92 18.81
N PRO A 67 3.50 -3.65 19.17
CA PRO A 67 2.28 -2.95 18.75
C PRO A 67 2.12 -2.86 17.25
N GLN A 68 0.92 -3.20 16.77
CA GLN A 68 0.50 -3.10 15.39
C GLN A 68 -0.50 -1.96 15.22
N THR A 69 -0.33 -1.19 14.15
CA THR A 69 -1.24 -0.09 13.83
C THR A 69 -2.56 -0.65 13.32
N ILE A 70 -3.66 -0.32 14.01
CA ILE A 70 -5.00 -0.61 13.54
C ILE A 70 -5.32 0.35 12.38
N THR A 71 -5.46 -0.16 11.15
CA THR A 71 -5.70 0.64 9.95
C THR A 71 -7.17 0.92 9.67
N SER A 72 -8.07 0.02 10.10
CA SER A 72 -9.53 0.17 10.01
C SER A 72 -10.19 -0.32 11.29
N PHE A 73 -11.31 0.27 11.66
CA PHE A 73 -12.11 -0.14 12.82
C PHE A 73 -13.59 0.02 12.51
N GLU A 74 -14.38 -1.01 12.78
CA GLU A 74 -15.83 -1.01 12.65
C GLU A 74 -16.46 -1.47 13.95
N GLY A 75 -17.19 -0.58 14.62
CA GLY A 75 -17.95 -0.92 15.82
C GLY A 75 -19.32 -1.48 15.41
N VAL A 76 -19.59 -2.74 15.76
CA VAL A 76 -20.92 -3.32 15.53
C VAL A 76 -21.86 -2.80 16.61
N ALA A 77 -22.62 -1.75 16.30
CA ALA A 77 -23.82 -1.42 17.04
C ALA A 77 -24.80 -2.56 16.79
N GLY A 78 -24.82 -3.56 17.68
CA GLY A 78 -25.62 -4.76 17.48
C GLY A 78 -27.01 -4.39 17.02
N ALA A 79 -27.45 -4.95 15.90
CA ALA A 79 -28.68 -4.58 15.22
C ALA A 79 -29.77 -4.25 16.25
N SER A 80 -30.19 -2.98 16.32
CA SER A 80 -31.53 -2.72 16.81
C SER A 80 -32.40 -3.60 15.93
N SER A 81 -33.10 -4.53 16.56
CA SER A 81 -34.04 -5.42 15.91
C SER A 81 -35.27 -4.62 15.45
N ASP A 82 -35.06 -3.56 14.68
CA ASP A 82 -36.06 -3.03 13.76
C ASP A 82 -36.08 -3.96 12.55
N THR A 83 -36.40 -5.22 12.82
CA THR A 83 -37.17 -6.04 11.90
C THR A 83 -38.55 -5.40 11.85
N SER A 84 -38.66 -4.28 11.13
CA SER A 84 -39.88 -3.99 10.40
C SER A 84 -40.02 -5.12 9.39
N SER A 85 -40.58 -6.23 9.87
CA SER A 85 -41.14 -7.29 9.04
C SER A 85 -41.92 -6.57 7.96
N PRO A 86 -41.54 -6.65 6.67
CA PRO A 86 -42.48 -6.30 5.64
C PRO A 86 -43.58 -7.33 5.82
N GLY A 87 -44.71 -6.90 6.38
CA GLY A 87 -45.94 -7.68 6.34
C GLY A 87 -46.21 -7.88 4.87
N ILE A 88 -45.75 -9.01 4.31
CA ILE A 88 -46.20 -9.49 3.02
C ILE A 88 -47.66 -9.87 3.28
N GLY A 89 -48.54 -8.90 3.09
CA GLY A 89 -49.97 -9.11 3.01
C GLY A 89 -50.24 -9.93 1.77
N TRP A 90 -50.18 -11.25 1.91
CA TRP A 90 -50.94 -12.14 1.03
C TRP A 90 -52.41 -11.89 1.33
N SER A 91 -52.98 -10.84 0.75
CA SER A 91 -54.43 -10.80 0.54
C SER A 91 -54.71 -11.71 -0.65
N GLU A 92 -54.75 -13.00 -0.34
CA GLU A 92 -55.46 -13.99 -1.12
C GLU A 92 -56.93 -13.55 -1.18
N THR A 93 -57.34 -12.97 -2.30
CA THR A 93 -58.75 -12.89 -2.68
C THR A 93 -58.93 -13.85 -3.84
N GLU A 94 -59.10 -15.13 -3.50
CA GLU A 94 -59.89 -16.05 -4.32
C GLU A 94 -61.39 -15.71 -4.15
N SER A 95 -62.12 -15.86 -5.25
CA SER A 95 -63.58 -15.69 -5.48
C SER A 95 -64.09 -14.31 -5.85
#